data_AF-A0A433I7Z8-F1
#
_entry.id   AF-A0A433I7Z8-F1
#
_cell.length_a   1.000
_cell.length_b   1.000
_cell.length_c   1.000
_cell.angle_alpha   90.00
_cell.angle_beta   90.00
_cell.angle_gamma   90.00
#
_symmetry.space_group_name_H-M   'P 1'
#
loop_
_entity.id
_entity.type
_entity.pdbx_description
1 polymer ?
#
loop_
_entity_poly.entity_id
_entity_poly.type
_entity_poly.pdbx_seq_one_letter_code
_entity_poly.pdbx_strand_id
1 'polypeptide(L)'
;EGEQAAVAVQRQLLPAMLGWFALCADPDGGLLAFRRLSESLGGTAWYLRMLRDSSDAARRLCLVLSGSRFVGDLLEHSPEAVAWVGDDRELDPRGAIQLWRQVDARLDRRVAAEEAPAAVRHVRQVRRSETLRVALADISGLLDLEAVTGALSDIDQITVVGALRVASRAVVGDADPLTDVLVVAMGRQGGREITYGSDLDALFVHRPRPGVDE
;
A
#
# COMPACT_ATOMS: atom_id res chain seq x y z
N GLU A 1 7.11 -18.15 -28.31
CA GLU A 1 8.37 -18.36 -27.55
C GLU A 1 8.26 -18.01 -26.07
N GLY A 2 7.72 -16.85 -25.69
CA GLY A 2 7.57 -16.45 -24.27
C GLY A 2 6.70 -17.37 -23.39
N GLU A 3 5.58 -17.86 -23.92
CA GLU A 3 4.66 -18.75 -23.18
C GLU A 3 5.27 -20.13 -22.88
N GLN A 4 6.04 -20.69 -23.81
CA GLN A 4 6.75 -21.96 -23.62
C GLN A 4 7.88 -21.83 -22.59
N ALA A 5 8.57 -20.69 -22.57
CA ALA A 5 9.59 -20.39 -21.56
C ALA A 5 8.98 -20.21 -20.16
N ALA A 6 7.81 -19.56 -20.06
CA ALA A 6 7.07 -19.41 -18.80
C ALA A 6 6.67 -20.76 -18.19
N VAL A 7 6.09 -21.64 -19.02
CA VAL A 7 5.68 -23.00 -18.60
C VAL A 7 6.88 -23.84 -18.18
N ALA A 8 8.03 -23.71 -18.84
CA ALA A 8 9.25 -24.44 -18.48
C ALA A 8 9.83 -23.99 -17.13
N VAL A 9 9.90 -22.68 -16.90
CA VAL A 9 10.38 -22.10 -15.63
C VAL A 9 9.46 -22.50 -14.48
N GLN A 10 8.14 -22.38 -14.66
CA GLN A 10 7.19 -22.79 -13.63
C GLN A 10 7.30 -24.28 -13.30
N ARG A 11 7.42 -25.17 -14.30
CA ARG A 11 7.59 -26.62 -14.06
C ARG A 11 8.85 -26.97 -13.28
N GLN A 12 9.93 -26.21 -13.46
CA GLN A 12 11.17 -26.43 -12.70
C GLN A 12 11.08 -25.94 -11.26
N LEU A 13 10.37 -24.83 -11.01
CA LEU A 13 10.30 -24.20 -9.69
C LEU A 13 9.15 -24.73 -8.82
N LEU A 14 8.06 -25.20 -9.44
CA LEU A 14 6.86 -25.67 -8.74
C LEU A 14 7.18 -26.72 -7.66
N PRO A 15 8.04 -27.75 -7.89
CA PRO A 15 8.33 -28.75 -6.86
C PRO A 15 8.97 -28.15 -5.61
N ALA A 16 9.90 -27.21 -5.77
CA ALA A 16 10.54 -26.52 -4.65
C ALA A 16 9.53 -25.62 -3.91
N MET A 17 8.74 -24.84 -4.67
CA MET A 17 7.72 -23.96 -4.10
C MET A 17 6.63 -24.73 -3.37
N LEU A 18 6.18 -25.88 -3.88
CA LEU A 18 5.24 -26.77 -3.19
C LEU A 18 5.81 -27.26 -1.85
N GLY A 19 7.11 -27.59 -1.83
CA GLY A 19 7.81 -27.91 -0.58
C GLY A 19 7.80 -26.76 0.42
N TRP A 20 8.01 -25.52 -0.03
CA TRP A 20 7.96 -24.33 0.84
C TRP A 20 6.54 -24.02 1.32
N PHE A 21 5.54 -24.06 0.43
CA PHE A 21 4.14 -23.89 0.80
C PHE A 21 3.70 -24.91 1.85
N ALA A 22 4.11 -26.17 1.72
CA ALA A 22 3.77 -27.22 2.68
C ALA A 22 4.30 -26.97 4.10
N LEU A 23 5.30 -26.10 4.27
CA LEU A 23 5.85 -25.71 5.57
C LEU A 23 5.20 -24.44 6.14
N CYS A 24 4.31 -23.78 5.40
CA CYS A 24 3.68 -22.53 5.81
C CYS A 24 2.36 -22.77 6.55
N ALA A 25 1.84 -21.72 7.20
CA ALA A 25 0.65 -21.78 8.05
C ALA A 25 -0.65 -22.12 7.28
N ASP A 26 -0.81 -21.58 6.07
CA ASP A 26 -1.94 -21.86 5.17
C ASP A 26 -1.42 -22.20 3.75
N PRO A 27 -1.07 -23.48 3.48
CA PRO A 27 -0.55 -23.90 2.19
C PRO A 27 -1.57 -23.73 1.06
N ASP A 28 -2.84 -24.08 1.31
CA ASP A 28 -3.91 -24.05 0.31
C ASP A 28 -4.25 -22.61 -0.08
N GLY A 29 -4.39 -21.72 0.91
CA GLY A 29 -4.58 -20.30 0.67
C GLY A 29 -3.41 -19.67 -0.08
N GLY A 30 -2.18 -20.01 0.31
CA GLY A 30 -0.96 -19.55 -0.36
C GLY A 30 -0.86 -19.99 -1.82
N LEU A 31 -1.21 -21.26 -2.11
CA LEU A 31 -1.24 -21.78 -3.48
C LEU A 31 -2.31 -21.11 -4.34
N LEU A 32 -3.49 -20.86 -3.77
CA LEU A 32 -4.55 -20.13 -4.47
C LEU A 32 -4.11 -18.71 -4.81
N ALA A 33 -3.54 -17.98 -3.85
CA ALA A 33 -3.04 -16.63 -4.06
C ALA A 33 -1.88 -16.61 -5.08
N PHE A 34 -0.96 -17.58 -5.00
CA PHE A 34 0.14 -17.73 -5.95
C PHE A 34 -0.34 -18.00 -7.37
N ARG A 35 -1.39 -18.83 -7.51
CA ARG A 35 -2.02 -19.09 -8.81
C ARG A 35 -2.57 -17.80 -9.41
N ARG A 36 -3.39 -17.05 -8.66
CA ARG A 36 -3.96 -15.77 -9.16
C ARG A 36 -2.88 -14.77 -9.55
N LEU A 37 -1.85 -14.66 -8.72
CA LEU A 37 -0.70 -13.82 -9.00
C LEU A 37 0.04 -14.26 -10.28
N SER A 38 0.23 -15.56 -10.45
CA SER A 38 0.87 -16.12 -11.64
C SER A 38 0.00 -16.01 -12.90
N GLU A 39 -1.32 -16.04 -12.79
CA GLU A 39 -2.23 -15.72 -13.90
C GLU A 39 -2.09 -14.24 -14.32
N SER A 40 -1.87 -13.34 -13.37
CA SER A 40 -1.64 -11.92 -13.64
C SER A 40 -0.25 -11.60 -14.21
N LEU A 41 0.81 -12.17 -13.63
CA LEU A 41 2.21 -11.83 -13.93
C LEU A 41 2.95 -12.86 -14.77
N GLY A 42 2.38 -14.04 -15.02
CA GLY A 42 3.09 -15.18 -15.63
C GLY A 42 3.63 -14.92 -17.02
N GLY A 43 3.07 -13.94 -17.74
CA GLY A 43 3.60 -13.48 -19.03
C GLY A 43 4.78 -12.50 -18.93
N THR A 44 5.12 -12.02 -17.73
CA THR A 44 6.16 -11.01 -17.53
C THR A 44 7.53 -11.65 -17.29
N ALA A 45 8.49 -11.31 -18.15
CA ALA A 45 9.82 -11.92 -18.11
C ALA A 45 10.59 -11.62 -16.81
N TRP A 46 10.33 -10.48 -16.17
CA TRP A 46 10.97 -10.12 -14.90
C TRP A 46 10.48 -11.00 -13.74
N TYR A 47 9.19 -11.33 -13.69
CA TYR A 47 8.61 -12.15 -12.62
C TYR A 47 9.16 -13.58 -12.68
N LEU A 48 9.19 -14.16 -13.88
CA LEU A 48 9.76 -15.49 -14.10
C LEU A 48 11.27 -15.53 -13.77
N ARG A 49 12.01 -14.48 -14.13
CA ARG A 49 13.42 -14.35 -13.74
C ARG A 49 13.58 -14.24 -12.23
N MET A 50 12.76 -13.43 -11.56
CA MET A 50 12.82 -13.30 -10.10
C MET A 50 12.62 -14.64 -9.42
N LEU A 51 11.58 -15.40 -9.82
CA LEU A 51 11.31 -16.72 -9.27
C LEU A 51 12.43 -17.73 -9.55
N ARG A 52 13.07 -17.65 -10.73
CA ARG A 52 14.12 -18.57 -11.16
C ARG A 52 15.47 -18.26 -10.54
N ASP A 53 15.84 -16.99 -10.52
CA ASP A 53 17.19 -16.53 -10.22
C ASP A 53 17.35 -16.21 -8.71
N SER A 54 16.25 -16.06 -7.95
CA SER A 54 16.27 -15.80 -6.51
C SER A 54 15.39 -16.76 -5.70
N SER A 55 16.03 -17.80 -5.15
CA SER A 55 15.34 -18.77 -4.27
C SER A 55 14.81 -18.12 -2.99
N ASP A 56 15.48 -17.10 -2.45
CA ASP A 56 15.03 -16.38 -1.26
C ASP A 56 13.79 -15.54 -1.55
N ALA A 57 13.73 -14.86 -2.70
CA ALA A 57 12.55 -14.09 -3.09
C ALA A 57 11.34 -15.01 -3.33
N ALA A 58 11.54 -16.15 -3.99
CA ALA A 58 10.48 -17.14 -4.20
C ALA A 58 9.99 -17.75 -2.88
N ARG A 59 10.91 -18.08 -1.96
CA ARG A 59 10.57 -18.59 -0.62
C ARG A 59 9.82 -17.56 0.23
N ARG A 60 10.27 -16.30 0.21
CA ARG A 60 9.57 -15.20 0.90
C ARG A 60 8.18 -14.97 0.31
N LEU A 61 8.03 -15.06 -1.01
CA LEU A 61 6.72 -14.99 -1.65
C LEU A 61 5.78 -16.09 -1.15
N CYS A 62 6.27 -17.34 -1.03
CA CYS A 62 5.49 -18.42 -0.42
C CYS A 62 5.06 -18.09 1.01
N LEU A 63 5.99 -17.62 1.85
CA LEU A 63 5.73 -17.22 3.24
C LEU A 63 4.65 -16.13 3.31
N VAL A 64 4.79 -15.08 2.51
CA VAL A 64 3.86 -13.95 2.48
C VAL A 64 2.45 -14.38 2.07
N LEU A 65 2.34 -15.14 0.98
CA LEU A 65 1.05 -15.55 0.44
C LEU A 65 0.32 -16.53 1.37
N SER A 66 1.05 -17.40 2.06
CA SER A 66 0.50 -18.30 3.09
C SER A 66 0.33 -17.65 4.46
N GLY A 67 0.99 -16.51 4.72
CA GLY A 67 1.00 -15.86 6.03
C GLY A 67 -0.19 -14.92 6.24
N SER A 68 -0.76 -14.37 5.16
CA SER A 68 -1.87 -13.42 5.28
C SER A 68 -2.74 -13.36 4.03
N ARG A 69 -4.02 -13.73 4.18
CA ARG A 69 -5.05 -13.51 3.16
C ARG A 69 -5.18 -12.03 2.80
N PHE A 70 -5.06 -11.14 3.79
CA PHE A 70 -5.08 -9.70 3.57
C PHE A 70 -3.98 -9.25 2.59
N VAL A 71 -2.76 -9.77 2.73
CA VAL A 71 -1.67 -9.45 1.79
C VAL A 71 -1.87 -10.09 0.43
N GLY A 72 -2.38 -11.33 0.38
CA GLY A 72 -2.81 -11.96 -0.88
C GLY A 72 -3.81 -11.10 -1.65
N ASP A 73 -4.85 -10.60 -0.97
CA ASP A 73 -5.87 -9.73 -1.55
C ASP A 73 -5.28 -8.39 -2.02
N LEU A 74 -4.36 -7.78 -1.25
CA LEU A 74 -3.68 -6.56 -1.65
C LEU A 74 -2.80 -6.76 -2.89
N LEU A 75 -2.07 -7.88 -2.96
CA LEU A 75 -1.24 -8.25 -4.12
C LEU A 75 -2.07 -8.54 -5.36
N GLU A 76 -3.27 -9.11 -5.22
CA GLU A 76 -4.17 -9.31 -6.36
C GLU A 76 -4.53 -7.98 -7.04
N HIS A 77 -4.63 -6.89 -6.27
CA HIS A 77 -4.91 -5.55 -6.78
C HIS A 77 -3.67 -4.76 -7.20
N SER A 78 -2.46 -5.21 -6.84
CA SER A 78 -1.18 -4.54 -7.13
C SER A 78 -0.07 -5.58 -7.31
N PRO A 79 -0.18 -6.46 -8.31
CA PRO A 79 0.69 -7.62 -8.48
C PRO A 79 2.15 -7.22 -8.72
N GLU A 80 2.40 -6.06 -9.33
CA GLU A 80 3.73 -5.51 -9.54
C GLU A 80 4.53 -5.31 -8.23
N ALA A 81 3.87 -5.18 -7.08
CA ALA A 81 4.51 -5.04 -5.78
C ALA A 81 5.31 -6.30 -5.36
N VAL A 82 5.08 -7.45 -6.00
CA VAL A 82 5.90 -8.66 -5.84
C VAL A 82 7.37 -8.40 -6.14
N ALA A 83 7.69 -7.42 -6.99
CA ALA A 83 9.06 -7.04 -7.25
C ALA A 83 9.82 -6.61 -5.97
N TRP A 84 9.13 -6.06 -4.97
CA TRP A 84 9.74 -5.64 -3.71
C TRP A 84 10.16 -6.80 -2.83
N VAL A 85 9.51 -7.97 -2.96
CA VAL A 85 9.80 -9.16 -2.15
C VAL A 85 11.26 -9.62 -2.34
N GLY A 86 11.87 -9.31 -3.47
CA GLY A 86 13.25 -9.67 -3.79
C GLY A 86 14.34 -8.81 -3.16
N ASP A 87 14.02 -7.67 -2.54
CA ASP A 87 15.00 -6.76 -1.95
C ASP A 87 14.43 -6.11 -0.67
N ASP A 88 15.09 -6.33 0.47
CA ASP A 88 14.68 -5.77 1.77
C ASP A 88 14.60 -4.24 1.74
N ARG A 89 15.43 -3.59 0.92
CA ARG A 89 15.43 -2.12 0.76
C ARG A 89 14.14 -1.63 0.10
N GLU A 90 13.52 -2.45 -0.73
CA GLU A 90 12.23 -2.15 -1.36
C GLU A 90 11.05 -2.41 -0.42
N LEU A 91 11.27 -3.10 0.71
CA LEU A 91 10.30 -3.32 1.76
C LEU A 91 10.38 -2.26 2.87
N ASP A 92 11.42 -1.41 2.89
CA ASP A 92 11.56 -0.32 3.85
C ASP A 92 10.41 0.70 3.70
N PRO A 93 9.61 0.94 4.76
CA PRO A 93 8.52 1.90 4.73
C PRO A 93 9.01 3.32 4.47
N ARG A 94 8.26 4.04 3.64
CA ARG A 94 8.54 5.44 3.33
C ARG A 94 8.11 6.32 4.49
N GLY A 95 8.95 7.29 4.85
CA GLY A 95 8.61 8.27 5.87
C GLY A 95 7.54 9.27 5.42
N ALA A 96 6.83 9.90 6.37
CA ALA A 96 5.75 10.85 6.11
C ALA A 96 6.06 11.92 5.05
N ILE A 97 7.27 12.48 5.03
CA ILE A 97 7.67 13.51 4.04
C ILE A 97 7.68 12.94 2.62
N GLN A 98 8.17 11.71 2.43
CA GLN A 98 8.22 11.07 1.11
C GLN A 98 6.81 10.72 0.64
N LEU A 99 5.97 10.21 1.54
CA LEU A 99 4.57 9.93 1.25
C LEU A 99 3.81 11.19 0.88
N TRP A 100 4.01 12.28 1.62
CA TRP A 100 3.40 13.56 1.31
C TRP A 100 3.77 14.04 -0.08
N ARG A 101 5.06 13.98 -0.47
CA ARG A 101 5.49 14.38 -1.81
C ARG A 101 4.79 13.58 -2.91
N GLN A 102 4.58 12.28 -2.71
CA GLN A 102 3.87 11.45 -3.69
C GLN A 102 2.40 11.83 -3.81
N VAL A 103 1.74 12.09 -2.68
CA VAL A 103 0.36 12.59 -2.66
C VAL A 103 0.31 13.96 -3.37
N ASP A 104 1.15 14.90 -2.94
CA ASP A 104 1.11 16.28 -3.37
C ASP A 104 1.39 16.47 -4.87
N ALA A 105 2.28 15.65 -5.43
CA ALA A 105 2.66 15.71 -6.85
C ALA A 105 1.47 15.64 -7.83
N ARG A 106 0.35 15.02 -7.44
CA ARG A 106 -0.89 15.05 -8.24
C ARG A 106 -1.97 15.96 -7.69
N LEU A 107 -1.81 16.46 -6.48
CA LEU A 107 -2.71 17.46 -5.90
C LEU A 107 -2.33 18.88 -6.29
N ASP A 108 -1.09 19.17 -6.67
CA ASP A 108 -0.64 20.54 -6.98
C ASP A 108 -1.27 21.17 -8.23
N ARG A 109 -1.72 20.35 -9.18
CA ARG A 109 -2.52 20.87 -10.30
C ARG A 109 -3.85 21.37 -9.74
N ARG A 110 -4.38 22.49 -10.26
CA ARG A 110 -5.69 23.00 -9.84
C ARG A 110 -6.73 21.89 -10.04
N VAL A 111 -7.05 21.18 -8.97
CA VAL A 111 -8.06 20.14 -8.98
C VAL A 111 -9.39 20.88 -9.09
N ALA A 112 -9.88 21.02 -10.33
CA ALA A 112 -11.26 21.42 -10.53
C ALA A 112 -12.18 20.44 -9.78
N ALA A 113 -13.38 20.86 -9.37
CA ALA A 113 -14.30 19.97 -8.63
C ALA A 113 -14.54 18.62 -9.36
N GLU A 114 -14.51 18.64 -10.70
CA GLU A 114 -14.63 17.47 -11.57
C GLU A 114 -13.44 16.48 -11.46
N GLU A 115 -12.26 16.97 -11.07
CA GLU A 115 -11.04 16.17 -10.89
C GLU A 115 -10.90 15.61 -9.47
N ALA A 116 -11.69 16.10 -8.51
CA ALA A 116 -11.64 15.66 -7.12
C ALA A 116 -11.75 14.13 -6.94
N PRO A 117 -12.63 13.40 -7.66
CA PRO A 117 -12.67 11.94 -7.59
C PRO A 117 -11.35 11.28 -8.04
N ALA A 118 -10.68 11.83 -9.05
CA ALA A 118 -9.39 11.31 -9.51
C ALA A 118 -8.28 11.58 -8.49
N ALA A 119 -8.28 12.76 -7.87
CA ALA A 119 -7.36 13.11 -6.79
C ALA A 119 -7.55 12.20 -5.55
N VAL A 120 -8.79 11.93 -5.14
CA VAL A 120 -9.06 10.97 -4.06
C VAL A 120 -8.58 9.55 -4.42
N ARG A 121 -8.80 9.10 -5.66
CA ARG A 121 -8.26 7.81 -6.13
C ARG A 121 -6.74 7.76 -6.03
N HIS A 122 -6.05 8.85 -6.36
CA HIS A 122 -4.58 8.93 -6.21
C HIS A 122 -4.14 8.80 -4.75
N VAL A 123 -4.77 9.54 -3.82
CA VAL A 123 -4.47 9.42 -2.38
C VAL A 123 -4.67 7.97 -1.91
N ARG A 124 -5.78 7.34 -2.31
CA ARG A 124 -6.07 5.92 -1.97
C ARG A 124 -5.05 4.96 -2.57
N GLN A 125 -4.54 5.22 -3.78
CA GLN A 125 -3.52 4.41 -4.41
C GLN A 125 -2.20 4.47 -3.63
N VAL A 126 -1.77 5.67 -3.21
CA VAL A 126 -0.56 5.84 -2.38
C VAL A 126 -0.74 5.11 -1.05
N ARG A 127 -1.88 5.31 -0.36
CA ARG A 127 -2.21 4.59 0.88
C ARG A 127 -2.11 3.07 0.70
N ARG A 128 -2.80 2.52 -0.30
CA ARG A 128 -2.83 1.07 -0.53
C ARG A 128 -1.46 0.50 -0.85
N SER A 129 -0.69 1.20 -1.70
CA SER A 129 0.65 0.79 -2.09
C SER A 129 1.60 0.75 -0.90
N GLU A 130 1.54 1.75 -0.02
CA GLU A 130 2.40 1.80 1.16
C GLU A 130 1.94 0.83 2.26
N THR A 131 0.63 0.67 2.48
CA THR A 131 0.11 -0.35 3.41
C THR A 131 0.54 -1.74 2.98
N LEU A 132 0.53 -2.04 1.68
CA LEU A 132 1.04 -3.31 1.16
C LEU A 132 2.55 -3.47 1.44
N ARG A 133 3.35 -2.42 1.25
CA ARG A 133 4.79 -2.46 1.56
C ARG A 133 5.04 -2.79 3.04
N VAL A 134 4.35 -2.09 3.95
CA VAL A 134 4.44 -2.34 5.39
C VAL A 134 4.04 -3.78 5.71
N ALA A 135 2.92 -4.27 5.16
CA ALA A 135 2.45 -5.62 5.40
C ALA A 135 3.40 -6.71 4.87
N LEU A 136 4.04 -6.48 3.71
CA LEU A 136 5.05 -7.37 3.17
C LEU A 136 6.29 -7.43 4.08
N ALA A 137 6.74 -6.28 4.59
CA ALA A 137 7.90 -6.19 5.46
C ALA A 137 7.63 -6.81 6.84
N ASP A 138 6.44 -6.57 7.41
CA ASP A 138 5.95 -7.14 8.66
C ASP A 138 5.94 -8.69 8.61
N ILE A 139 5.26 -9.28 7.62
CA ILE A 139 5.21 -10.75 7.47
C ILE A 139 6.59 -11.35 7.17
N SER A 140 7.47 -10.60 6.51
CA SER A 140 8.84 -11.01 6.25
C SER A 140 9.75 -10.91 7.47
N GLY A 141 9.25 -10.41 8.62
CA GLY A 141 10.00 -10.24 9.85
C GLY A 141 11.01 -9.10 9.81
N LEU A 142 10.82 -8.12 8.92
CA LEU A 142 11.74 -6.98 8.75
C LEU A 142 11.38 -5.79 9.64
N LEU A 143 10.14 -5.75 10.15
CA LEU A 143 9.64 -4.69 11.02
C LEU A 143 9.23 -5.28 12.36
N ASP A 144 9.47 -4.52 13.43
CA ASP A 144 8.84 -4.77 14.72
C ASP A 144 7.50 -4.03 14.82
N LEU A 145 6.77 -4.27 15.92
CA LEU A 145 5.45 -3.70 16.12
C LEU A 145 5.47 -2.15 16.16
N GLU A 146 6.51 -1.55 16.71
CA GLU A 146 6.65 -0.10 16.79
C GLU A 146 6.84 0.51 15.39
N ALA A 147 7.70 -0.11 14.57
CA ALA A 147 7.90 0.31 13.18
C ALA A 147 6.62 0.16 12.33
N VAL A 148 5.87 -0.95 12.51
CA VAL A 148 4.59 -1.16 11.81
C VAL A 148 3.57 -0.10 12.19
N THR A 149 3.32 0.10 13.49
CA THR A 149 2.32 1.08 13.97
C THR A 149 2.71 2.50 13.61
N GLY A 150 3.99 2.85 13.68
CA GLY A 150 4.53 4.14 13.23
C GLY A 150 4.32 4.39 11.74
N ALA A 151 4.66 3.42 10.89
CA ALA A 151 4.48 3.52 9.44
C ALA A 151 3.01 3.62 9.06
N LEU A 152 2.13 2.81 9.66
CA LEU A 152 0.69 2.91 9.43
C LEU A 152 0.15 4.28 9.85
N SER A 153 0.59 4.82 11.00
CA SER A 153 0.18 6.14 11.48
C SER A 153 0.59 7.26 10.53
N ASP A 154 1.80 7.19 9.95
CA ASP A 154 2.26 8.14 8.94
C ASP A 154 1.43 8.04 7.64
N ILE A 155 1.13 6.83 7.18
CA ILE A 155 0.27 6.59 6.01
C ILE A 155 -1.11 7.21 6.23
N ASP A 156 -1.69 7.00 7.41
CA ASP A 156 -3.01 7.51 7.75
C ASP A 156 -3.01 9.05 7.84
N GLN A 157 -2.04 9.64 8.54
CA GLN A 157 -1.88 11.09 8.63
C GLN A 157 -1.80 11.73 7.23
N ILE A 158 -0.97 11.19 6.34
CA ILE A 158 -0.83 11.72 4.98
C ILE A 158 -2.10 11.50 4.16
N THR A 159 -2.82 10.39 4.38
CA THR A 159 -4.12 10.13 3.74
C THR A 159 -5.14 11.19 4.14
N VAL A 160 -5.26 11.48 5.44
CA VAL A 160 -6.19 12.49 5.97
C VAL A 160 -5.86 13.88 5.45
N VAL A 161 -4.59 14.29 5.51
CA VAL A 161 -4.14 15.59 4.99
C VAL A 161 -4.40 15.71 3.49
N GLY A 162 -4.11 14.66 2.72
CA GLY A 162 -4.40 14.60 1.28
C GLY A 162 -5.89 14.72 0.98
N ALA A 163 -6.73 13.97 1.69
CA ALA A 163 -8.18 14.03 1.54
C ALA A 163 -8.75 15.41 1.89
N LEU A 164 -8.29 16.02 2.99
CA LEU A 164 -8.69 17.37 3.38
C LEU A 164 -8.29 18.40 2.31
N ARG A 165 -7.08 18.29 1.75
CA ARG A 165 -6.62 19.19 0.67
C ARG A 165 -7.49 19.07 -0.58
N VAL A 166 -7.89 17.86 -0.96
CA VAL A 166 -8.81 17.63 -2.09
C VAL A 166 -10.19 18.23 -1.80
N ALA A 167 -10.77 17.92 -0.64
CA ALA A 167 -12.08 18.41 -0.25
C ALA A 167 -12.13 19.95 -0.17
N SER A 168 -11.12 20.55 0.46
CA SER A 168 -11.02 22.00 0.60
C SER A 168 -10.97 22.69 -0.76
N ARG A 169 -10.17 22.18 -1.71
CA ARG A 169 -10.09 22.75 -3.06
C ARG A 169 -11.36 22.56 -3.87
N ALA A 170 -12.02 21.41 -3.75
CA ALA A 170 -13.28 21.17 -4.44
C ALA A 170 -14.40 22.13 -3.98
N VAL A 171 -14.39 22.53 -2.70
CA VAL A 171 -15.36 23.48 -2.13
C VAL A 171 -14.98 24.93 -2.42
N VAL A 172 -13.72 25.31 -2.21
CA VAL A 172 -13.24 26.70 -2.34
C VAL A 172 -13.04 27.11 -3.81
N GLY A 173 -12.69 26.17 -4.68
CA GLY A 173 -12.38 26.46 -6.08
C GLY A 173 -11.16 27.37 -6.23
N ASP A 174 -11.29 28.40 -7.07
CA ASP A 174 -10.26 29.43 -7.29
C ASP A 174 -10.32 30.59 -6.28
N ALA A 175 -11.26 30.57 -5.33
CA ALA A 175 -11.39 31.63 -4.31
C ALA A 175 -10.38 31.46 -3.17
N ASP A 176 -10.28 32.47 -2.30
CA ASP A 176 -9.56 32.33 -1.04
C ASP A 176 -10.42 31.56 -0.02
N PRO A 177 -9.83 30.64 0.77
CA PRO A 177 -10.54 29.97 1.85
C PRO A 177 -11.07 30.99 2.86
N LEU A 178 -12.36 30.90 3.19
CA LEU A 178 -13.00 31.75 4.20
C LEU A 178 -12.74 31.28 5.64
N THR A 179 -12.33 30.02 5.81
CA THR A 179 -12.11 29.40 7.12
C THR A 179 -10.88 28.49 7.06
N ASP A 180 -10.13 28.44 8.16
CA ASP A 180 -9.06 27.46 8.34
C ASP A 180 -9.67 26.21 9.00
N VAL A 181 -9.43 25.04 8.42
CA VAL A 181 -9.93 23.75 8.91
C VAL A 181 -8.78 22.93 9.49
N LEU A 182 -8.99 22.38 10.68
CA LEU A 182 -8.11 21.45 11.36
C LEU A 182 -8.82 20.11 11.55
N VAL A 183 -8.12 19.02 11.26
CA VAL A 183 -8.53 17.66 11.61
C VAL A 183 -7.70 17.22 12.80
N VAL A 184 -8.36 16.94 13.92
CA VAL A 184 -7.74 16.42 15.13
C VAL A 184 -7.96 14.91 15.18
N ALA A 185 -6.89 14.14 14.97
CA ALA A 185 -6.90 12.70 15.13
C ALA A 185 -7.09 12.32 16.61
N MET A 186 -8.01 11.42 16.87
CA MET A 186 -8.38 10.93 18.20
C MET A 186 -7.99 9.45 18.34
N GLY A 187 -8.15 8.91 19.55
CA GLY A 187 -7.98 7.48 19.81
C GLY A 187 -6.60 6.96 19.41
N ARG A 188 -6.58 5.77 18.79
CA ARG A 188 -5.34 5.10 18.33
C ARG A 188 -4.55 5.92 17.33
N GLN A 189 -5.24 6.68 16.49
CA GLN A 189 -4.59 7.51 15.48
C GLN A 189 -3.91 8.72 16.10
N GLY A 190 -4.56 9.38 17.06
CA GLY A 190 -3.93 10.44 17.86
C GLY A 190 -2.74 9.92 18.67
N GLY A 191 -2.81 8.67 19.14
CA GLY A 191 -1.74 7.99 19.87
C GLY A 191 -0.63 7.40 18.99
N ARG A 192 -0.78 7.38 17.66
CA ARG A 192 0.13 6.70 16.71
C ARG A 192 0.29 5.19 16.92
N GLU A 193 -0.77 4.54 17.38
CA GLU A 193 -0.82 3.10 17.68
C GLU A 193 -1.84 2.37 16.77
N ILE A 194 -1.98 2.83 15.52
CA ILE A 194 -2.96 2.23 14.61
C ILE A 194 -2.50 0.88 14.07
N THR A 195 -3.47 0.05 13.74
CA THR A 195 -3.29 -1.26 13.08
C THR A 195 -3.95 -1.27 11.70
N TYR A 196 -3.72 -2.32 10.91
CA TYR A 196 -4.24 -2.45 9.54
C TYR A 196 -5.76 -2.25 9.38
N GLY A 197 -6.54 -2.59 10.41
CA GLY A 197 -8.00 -2.47 10.43
C GLY A 197 -8.52 -1.31 11.28
N SER A 198 -7.68 -0.35 11.65
CA SER A 198 -8.12 0.80 12.45
C SER A 198 -8.97 1.77 11.63
N ASP A 199 -10.00 2.29 12.28
CA ASP A 199 -10.85 3.37 11.74
C ASP A 199 -10.24 4.75 12.05
N LEU A 200 -10.68 5.76 11.28
CA LEU A 200 -10.35 7.17 11.50
C LEU A 200 -11.32 7.77 12.52
N ASP A 201 -10.83 7.95 13.75
CA ASP A 201 -11.53 8.74 14.77
C ASP A 201 -11.01 10.17 14.71
N ALA A 202 -11.84 11.13 14.28
CA ALA A 202 -11.40 12.52 14.12
C ALA A 202 -12.46 13.55 14.51
N LEU A 203 -11.98 14.68 15.04
CA LEU A 203 -12.77 15.90 15.22
C LEU A 203 -12.35 16.93 14.17
N PHE A 204 -13.35 17.58 13.55
CA PHE A 204 -13.13 18.69 12.65
C PHE A 204 -13.37 19.99 13.40
N VAL A 205 -12.37 20.87 13.39
CA VAL A 205 -12.42 22.19 14.00
C VAL A 205 -12.21 23.21 12.89
N HIS A 206 -12.95 24.32 12.93
CA HIS A 206 -12.74 25.41 11.99
C HIS A 206 -12.54 26.73 12.71
N ARG A 207 -11.90 27.67 12.03
CA ARG A 207 -11.75 29.05 12.48
C ARG A 207 -11.96 29.99 11.29
N PRO A 208 -12.96 30.88 11.32
CA PRO A 208 -13.11 31.91 10.30
C PRO A 208 -11.82 32.73 10.16
N ARG A 209 -11.46 33.08 8.93
CA ARG A 209 -10.31 33.96 8.69
C ARG A 209 -10.65 35.40 9.09
N PRO A 210 -9.64 36.24 9.40
CA PRO A 210 -9.88 37.63 9.79
C PRO A 210 -10.77 38.37 8.77
N GLY A 211 -11.86 38.97 9.25
CA GLY A 211 -12.82 39.70 8.41
C GLY A 211 -13.95 38.87 7.80
N VAL A 212 -14.06 37.59 8.16
CA VAL A 212 -15.18 36.71 7.81
C VAL A 212 -16.04 36.47 9.06
N ASP A 213 -17.36 36.58 8.93
CA ASP A 213 -18.32 36.29 10.01
C ASP A 213 -18.34 34.79 10.36
N GLU A 214 -18.80 34.47 11.58
CA GLU A 214 -18.89 33.09 12.09
C GLU A 214 -20.06 32.28 11.47
#